data_AF-A0A499V551-F1
#
_entry.id   AF-A0A499V551-F1
#
_cell.length_a   1.000
_cell.length_b   1.000
_cell.length_c   1.000
_cell.angle_alpha   90.00
_cell.angle_beta   90.00
_cell.angle_gamma   90.00
#
_symmetry.space_group_name_H-M   'P 1'
#
loop_
_entity.id
_entity.type
_entity.pdbx_description
1 polymer ?
#
loop_
_entity_poly.entity_id
_entity_poly.type
_entity_poly.pdbx_seq_one_letter_code
_entity_poly.pdbx_strand_id
1 'polypeptide(L)'
;MSVGNVWSGQWVADRLGVRLDGGWGGAARRDGEALREGEALREGEVCRDGEALREGAVRREGEALRDGEGDGGQGGVSSQGGDSVTSGNGASGRNDGGQAGNDVSGQAGNDVSGRGGDGGAELRELLGLALRRNPKRAHLLVSNVLGKHVPQRPAIVHDAGVRLGRRVRELLGDEAAARAVVLGYAETATGLGHSVADGLALAPYLHSTRRPVPGVATVGGFEEEHSHATSHLLLPEDPGLLASTGPLVLVDDEFSTGRTVLNTIAALHRRFPRDHYVVVALVDMRSPEDRARLDAFAADLGARVDLVAAAAGTAHLPDDVLERGAKLVAAHEPATPDHEGALASTASSAGAASTAPPAGATPTAPPAGATPDAGPAVTRVDLGWPEGLPDGGRHGFTPAHRARLEAALPTMATRLANALAQAPDDQAPPAGNAPRPPHSSRRVLVLGFEELMYAPLRIAKALDDVLDGVEVRYSTTTRSPVLAVDDPGTPFAPG
;
A
#
# COMPACT_ATOMS: atom_id res chain seq x y z
N MET A 1 15.78 10.92 21.77
CA MET A 1 14.73 10.10 22.41
C MET A 1 13.92 9.42 21.33
N SER A 2 14.14 8.13 21.15
CA SER A 2 13.43 7.29 20.18
C SER A 2 11.97 7.11 20.63
N VAL A 3 11.00 7.33 19.74
CA VAL A 3 9.61 6.91 19.98
C VAL A 3 9.54 5.42 19.68
N GLY A 4 9.86 4.61 20.67
CA GLY A 4 9.56 3.18 20.66
C GLY A 4 8.17 2.96 21.23
N ASN A 5 7.12 3.26 20.47
CA ASN A 5 5.90 2.47 20.62
C ASN A 5 6.19 1.17 19.88
N VAL A 6 6.51 0.13 20.63
CA VAL A 6 6.80 -1.20 20.07
C VAL A 6 5.46 -1.81 19.66
N TRP A 7 5.02 -1.46 18.46
CA TRP A 7 4.23 -2.40 17.68
C TRP A 7 5.20 -3.46 17.18
N SER A 8 5.23 -4.63 17.81
CA SER A 8 5.95 -5.78 17.29
C SER A 8 4.92 -6.66 16.59
N GLY A 9 4.66 -6.39 15.31
CA GLY A 9 3.81 -7.25 14.48
C GLY A 9 4.18 -8.74 14.59
N GLN A 10 5.46 -9.03 14.84
CA GLN A 10 5.98 -10.35 15.16
C GLN A 10 5.51 -10.89 16.53
N TRP A 11 5.45 -10.07 17.58
CA TRP A 11 4.94 -10.47 18.89
C TRP A 11 3.48 -10.92 18.85
N VAL A 12 2.66 -10.23 18.03
CA VAL A 12 1.26 -10.60 17.80
C VAL A 12 1.20 -11.88 16.98
N ALA A 13 2.00 -11.98 15.92
CA ALA A 13 2.12 -13.18 15.09
C ALA A 13 2.44 -14.42 15.94
N ASP A 14 3.48 -14.34 16.78
CA ASP A 14 3.98 -15.43 17.61
C ASP A 14 2.92 -15.89 18.62
N ARG A 15 2.25 -14.95 19.29
CA ARG A 15 1.21 -15.27 20.29
C ARG A 15 -0.09 -15.78 19.68
N LEU A 16 -0.42 -15.35 18.47
CA LEU A 16 -1.55 -15.90 17.71
C LEU A 16 -1.17 -17.19 16.99
N GLY A 17 0.12 -17.53 16.87
CA GLY A 17 0.62 -18.65 16.07
C GLY A 17 0.45 -18.44 14.56
N VAL A 18 0.26 -17.20 14.09
CA VAL A 18 0.06 -16.88 12.67
C VAL A 18 1.42 -16.82 11.98
N ARG A 19 1.55 -17.53 10.86
CA ARG A 19 2.76 -17.49 10.02
C ARG A 19 2.45 -16.82 8.68
N LEU A 20 3.38 -15.99 8.21
CA LEU A 20 3.35 -15.35 6.92
C LEU A 20 4.49 -15.93 6.07
N ASP A 21 4.13 -16.64 5.01
CA ASP A 21 5.06 -17.16 4.01
C ASP A 21 4.84 -16.38 2.71
N GLY A 22 5.88 -16.01 1.97
CA GLY A 22 5.73 -15.13 0.81
C GLY A 22 7.04 -14.72 0.17
N GLY A 23 7.06 -13.61 -0.59
CA GLY A 23 8.24 -12.97 -1.18
C GLY A 23 7.86 -11.78 -2.07
N TRP A 24 8.83 -11.00 -2.56
CA TRP A 24 8.58 -9.92 -3.54
C TRP A 24 7.89 -10.47 -4.78
N GLY A 25 6.84 -9.77 -5.23
CA GLY A 25 6.04 -10.19 -6.37
C GLY A 25 6.75 -9.84 -7.68
N GLY A 26 7.15 -10.83 -8.46
CA GLY A 26 7.46 -10.67 -9.89
C GLY A 26 6.19 -10.33 -10.69
N ALA A 27 6.33 -9.83 -11.92
CA ALA A 27 5.20 -9.78 -12.84
C ALA A 27 4.77 -11.22 -13.15
N ALA A 28 3.53 -11.59 -12.83
CA ALA A 28 3.01 -12.90 -13.20
C ALA A 28 2.80 -12.94 -14.73
N ARG A 29 3.66 -13.66 -15.46
CA ARG A 29 3.31 -14.12 -16.82
C ARG A 29 2.26 -15.23 -16.70
N ARG A 30 1.35 -15.28 -17.66
CA ARG A 30 0.24 -16.24 -17.70
C ARG A 30 0.77 -17.62 -18.11
N ASP A 31 0.14 -18.69 -17.62
CA ASP A 31 0.36 -20.03 -18.15
C ASP A 31 0.02 -20.03 -19.65
N GLY A 32 1.00 -20.31 -20.53
CA GLY A 32 0.82 -20.45 -21.97
C GLY A 32 1.49 -19.40 -22.88
N GLU A 33 2.24 -18.42 -22.36
CA GLU A 33 3.07 -17.53 -23.21
C GLU A 33 4.40 -18.19 -23.57
N ALA A 34 4.59 -18.57 -24.84
CA ALA A 34 5.87 -19.07 -25.34
C ALA A 34 6.90 -17.93 -25.45
N LEU A 35 8.13 -18.16 -24.97
CA LEU A 35 9.26 -17.26 -25.15
C LEU A 35 9.48 -16.95 -26.65
N ARG A 36 9.68 -15.67 -26.97
CA ARG A 36 10.08 -15.25 -28.32
C ARG A 36 11.54 -15.64 -28.55
N GLU A 37 11.87 -15.91 -29.81
CA GLU A 37 13.22 -16.27 -30.25
C GLU A 37 14.20 -15.17 -29.83
N GLY A 38 15.15 -15.48 -28.93
CA GLY A 38 16.13 -14.54 -28.38
C GLY A 38 15.84 -13.94 -27.00
N GLU A 39 14.72 -14.29 -26.34
CA GLU A 39 14.48 -13.90 -24.94
C GLU A 39 15.19 -14.84 -23.95
N ALA A 40 15.86 -14.27 -22.94
CA ALA A 40 16.46 -14.99 -21.83
C ALA A 40 15.61 -14.80 -20.57
N LEU A 41 15.44 -15.87 -19.78
CA LEU A 41 14.82 -15.79 -18.46
C LEU A 41 15.67 -14.89 -17.55
N ARG A 42 15.00 -14.06 -16.74
CA ARG A 42 15.67 -13.25 -15.71
C ARG A 42 15.84 -14.07 -14.44
N GLU A 43 16.89 -13.75 -13.68
CA GLU A 43 17.15 -14.38 -12.37
C GLU A 43 15.91 -14.22 -11.47
N GLY A 44 15.29 -15.35 -11.10
CA GLY A 44 14.05 -15.40 -10.29
C GLY A 44 12.76 -15.77 -11.05
N GLU A 45 12.79 -15.93 -12.38
CA GLU A 45 11.65 -16.48 -13.14
C GLU A 45 11.58 -18.01 -13.02
N VAL A 46 10.37 -18.56 -12.86
CA VAL A 46 10.13 -20.02 -12.73
C VAL A 46 9.11 -20.45 -13.77
N CYS A 47 9.55 -21.25 -14.75
CA CYS A 47 8.67 -21.92 -15.72
C CYS A 47 7.88 -23.04 -15.02
N ARG A 48 6.59 -23.19 -15.35
CA ARG A 48 5.72 -24.24 -14.78
C ARG A 48 5.64 -25.47 -15.68
N ASP A 49 5.20 -26.61 -15.12
CA ASP A 49 4.99 -27.86 -15.85
C ASP A 49 4.06 -27.64 -17.06
N GLY A 50 4.56 -27.95 -18.26
CA GLY A 50 3.86 -27.80 -19.54
C GLY A 50 4.48 -26.78 -20.51
N GLU A 51 5.51 -26.03 -20.10
CA GLU A 51 6.24 -25.11 -20.97
C GLU A 51 7.31 -25.83 -21.82
N ALA A 52 7.24 -25.67 -23.15
CA ALA A 52 8.26 -26.19 -24.07
C ALA A 52 9.17 -25.05 -24.54
N LEU A 53 10.48 -25.17 -24.29
CA LEU A 53 11.49 -24.29 -24.90
C LEU A 53 11.58 -24.59 -26.40
N ARG A 54 11.54 -23.56 -27.24
CA ARG A 54 11.87 -23.69 -28.66
C ARG A 54 13.38 -23.83 -28.83
N GLU A 55 13.79 -24.52 -29.89
CA GLU A 55 15.19 -24.70 -30.28
C GLU A 55 15.89 -23.33 -30.38
N GLY A 56 16.91 -23.09 -29.55
CA GLY A 56 17.70 -21.83 -29.55
C GLY A 56 17.61 -20.94 -28.30
N ALA A 57 16.82 -21.29 -27.26
CA ALA A 57 16.82 -20.56 -25.99
C ALA A 57 18.12 -20.79 -25.17
N VAL A 58 18.72 -19.72 -24.64
CA VAL A 58 19.97 -19.78 -23.86
C VAL A 58 19.66 -19.81 -22.36
N ARG A 59 20.00 -20.91 -21.68
CA ARG A 59 19.92 -21.06 -20.21
C ARG A 59 21.20 -20.54 -19.54
N ARG A 60 21.09 -19.94 -18.36
CA ARG A 60 22.25 -19.59 -17.50
C ARG A 60 22.40 -20.63 -16.38
N GLU A 61 23.62 -20.85 -15.91
CA GLU A 61 23.92 -21.86 -14.87
C GLU A 61 23.19 -21.52 -13.54
N GLY A 62 22.36 -22.45 -13.04
CA GLY A 62 21.70 -22.34 -11.72
C GLY A 62 20.22 -22.76 -11.65
N GLU A 63 19.57 -23.07 -12.77
CA GLU A 63 18.12 -23.35 -12.83
C GLU A 63 17.78 -24.86 -12.74
N ALA A 64 16.74 -25.22 -11.99
CA ALA A 64 16.26 -26.60 -11.85
C ALA A 64 14.77 -26.73 -12.24
N LEU A 65 14.44 -27.76 -13.03
CA LEU A 65 13.08 -28.25 -13.18
C LEU A 65 12.73 -29.16 -12.00
N ARG A 66 11.46 -29.19 -11.60
CA ARG A 66 10.98 -30.06 -10.52
C ARG A 66 10.54 -31.39 -11.13
N ASP A 67 11.30 -32.45 -10.93
CA ASP A 67 10.97 -33.77 -11.49
C ASP A 67 9.73 -34.37 -10.80
N GLY A 68 8.77 -34.79 -11.62
CA GLY A 68 7.67 -35.68 -11.28
C GLY A 68 7.63 -36.87 -12.26
N GLU A 69 7.62 -38.09 -11.73
CA GLU A 69 7.61 -39.35 -12.48
C GLU A 69 6.52 -39.41 -13.55
N GLY A 70 6.93 -39.67 -14.79
CA GLY A 70 6.07 -40.02 -15.92
C GLY A 70 6.80 -41.00 -16.84
N ASP A 71 6.51 -42.30 -16.64
CA ASP A 71 6.96 -43.42 -17.46
C ASP A 71 6.45 -43.31 -18.90
N GLY A 72 7.31 -43.58 -19.89
CA GLY A 72 6.89 -43.64 -21.30
C GLY A 72 7.98 -43.50 -22.36
N GLY A 73 8.66 -44.60 -22.67
CA GLY A 73 8.76 -45.07 -24.07
C GLY A 73 9.77 -44.47 -25.07
N GLN A 74 10.85 -45.24 -25.28
CA GLN A 74 11.41 -45.69 -26.58
C GLN A 74 12.17 -44.75 -27.54
N GLY A 75 13.38 -45.22 -27.89
CA GLY A 75 14.10 -45.00 -29.16
C GLY A 75 15.16 -43.90 -29.08
N GLY A 76 16.45 -44.10 -29.30
CA GLY A 76 17.19 -45.11 -30.04
C GLY A 76 18.15 -44.40 -31.01
N VAL A 77 19.40 -44.86 -31.05
CA VAL A 77 20.42 -44.67 -32.12
C VAL A 77 21.42 -43.51 -31.98
N SER A 78 22.54 -43.85 -31.31
CA SER A 78 23.96 -43.76 -31.73
C SER A 78 24.47 -42.68 -32.70
N SER A 79 25.57 -42.03 -32.33
CA SER A 79 26.93 -42.24 -32.91
C SER A 79 27.93 -41.28 -32.22
N GLN A 80 28.91 -41.83 -31.49
CA GLN A 80 30.34 -41.84 -31.85
C GLN A 80 30.99 -40.46 -32.07
N GLY A 81 31.68 -39.99 -31.03
CA GLY A 81 33.14 -40.13 -30.95
C GLY A 81 33.98 -39.06 -31.63
N GLY A 82 34.93 -38.51 -30.88
CA GLY A 82 36.16 -37.98 -31.46
C GLY A 82 36.69 -36.72 -30.79
N ASP A 83 37.58 -36.95 -29.83
CA ASP A 83 38.55 -35.98 -29.31
C ASP A 83 39.27 -35.17 -30.40
N SER A 84 39.68 -33.93 -30.11
CA SER A 84 41.10 -33.66 -29.82
C SER A 84 41.48 -32.16 -29.82
N VAL A 85 42.00 -31.75 -28.65
CA VAL A 85 43.30 -31.11 -28.37
C VAL A 85 43.79 -29.87 -29.16
N THR A 86 44.44 -28.99 -28.38
CA THR A 86 45.60 -28.09 -28.64
C THR A 86 45.25 -26.60 -28.72
N SER A 87 45.55 -25.83 -27.67
CA SER A 87 46.87 -25.28 -27.26
C SER A 87 47.25 -24.02 -28.01
N GLY A 88 47.47 -22.95 -27.27
CA GLY A 88 47.98 -21.67 -27.79
C GLY A 88 48.39 -20.74 -26.66
N ASN A 89 49.54 -21.03 -26.07
CA ASN A 89 50.33 -20.18 -25.18
C ASN A 89 50.60 -18.78 -25.78
N GLY A 90 50.84 -17.78 -24.93
CA GLY A 90 51.86 -16.76 -25.28
C GLY A 90 51.68 -15.34 -24.78
N ALA A 91 52.01 -15.13 -23.50
CA ALA A 91 53.02 -14.17 -23.04
C ALA A 91 52.89 -12.64 -23.31
N SER A 92 52.70 -11.93 -22.19
CA SER A 92 53.55 -10.85 -21.65
C SER A 92 53.79 -9.55 -22.42
N GLY A 93 53.46 -8.44 -21.76
CA GLY A 93 54.10 -7.13 -21.94
C GLY A 93 53.83 -6.22 -20.74
N ARG A 94 54.87 -5.97 -19.93
CA ARG A 94 54.92 -4.93 -18.89
C ARG A 94 55.50 -3.64 -19.50
N ASN A 95 54.94 -2.48 -19.17
CA ASN A 95 55.70 -1.40 -18.51
C ASN A 95 54.83 -0.19 -18.09
N ASP A 96 54.92 0.09 -16.79
CA ASP A 96 54.98 1.35 -16.03
C ASP A 96 54.58 2.72 -16.63
N GLY A 97 53.82 3.47 -15.81
CA GLY A 97 54.19 4.84 -15.41
C GLY A 97 53.16 5.94 -15.64
N GLY A 98 52.51 6.44 -14.57
CA GLY A 98 51.74 7.69 -14.62
C GLY A 98 50.90 7.96 -13.37
N GLN A 99 51.31 8.96 -12.59
CA GLN A 99 50.77 9.39 -11.30
C GLN A 99 49.47 10.22 -11.38
N ALA A 100 48.76 10.22 -10.23
CA ALA A 100 47.88 11.26 -9.67
C ALA A 100 46.36 11.15 -9.90
N GLY A 101 45.63 11.10 -8.78
CA GLY A 101 44.18 11.28 -8.70
C GLY A 101 43.56 10.56 -7.50
N ASN A 102 43.75 11.10 -6.29
CA ASN A 102 42.95 10.71 -5.13
C ASN A 102 41.52 11.20 -5.33
N ASP A 103 40.56 10.28 -5.41
CA ASP A 103 39.17 10.54 -5.00
C ASP A 103 38.65 9.32 -4.24
N VAL A 104 38.30 9.58 -2.98
CA VAL A 104 37.78 8.61 -2.03
C VAL A 104 36.26 8.58 -2.20
N SER A 105 35.76 7.56 -2.90
CA SER A 105 34.35 7.16 -2.82
C SER A 105 34.22 5.64 -3.01
N GLY A 106 34.58 4.88 -1.97
CA GLY A 106 34.08 3.52 -1.69
C GLY A 106 33.57 3.59 -0.25
N GLN A 107 32.35 3.18 0.11
CA GLN A 107 31.70 1.87 0.07
C GLN A 107 30.27 2.13 0.61
N ALA A 108 29.21 1.36 0.36
CA ALA A 108 29.03 0.09 -0.31
C ALA A 108 27.57 0.03 -0.79
N GLY A 109 27.37 -0.35 -2.05
CA GLY A 109 26.13 -0.98 -2.47
C GLY A 109 26.14 -2.41 -1.98
N ASN A 110 25.10 -2.83 -1.28
CA ASN A 110 24.88 -4.24 -0.99
C ASN A 110 24.28 -4.89 -2.24
N ASP A 111 25.16 -5.46 -3.08
CA ASP A 111 24.82 -6.59 -3.93
C ASP A 111 24.52 -7.79 -3.02
N VAL A 112 23.27 -8.24 -3.01
CA VAL A 112 22.88 -9.52 -2.40
C VAL A 112 22.71 -10.53 -3.53
N SER A 113 23.80 -11.18 -3.91
CA SER A 113 23.78 -12.38 -4.72
C SER A 113 23.48 -13.60 -3.82
N GLY A 114 22.38 -14.30 -4.10
CA GLY A 114 22.21 -15.75 -3.91
C GLY A 114 22.37 -16.34 -2.50
N ARG A 115 21.27 -16.39 -1.74
CA ARG A 115 20.92 -17.56 -0.90
C ARG A 115 19.42 -17.84 -1.03
N GLY A 116 19.07 -19.02 -1.51
CA GLY A 116 17.69 -19.50 -1.50
C GLY A 116 17.16 -19.61 -0.07
N GLY A 117 16.01 -18.96 0.18
CA GLY A 117 15.18 -19.12 1.37
C GLY A 117 15.18 -17.94 2.35
N ASP A 118 14.28 -16.97 2.15
CA ASP A 118 13.44 -16.34 3.20
C ASP A 118 12.50 -15.28 2.60
N GLY A 119 11.65 -15.65 1.65
CA GLY A 119 10.66 -14.67 1.15
C GLY A 119 9.62 -14.26 2.23
N GLY A 120 9.58 -14.97 3.37
CA GLY A 120 8.80 -14.55 4.54
C GLY A 120 9.34 -13.26 5.19
N ALA A 121 10.65 -13.00 5.16
CA ALA A 121 11.23 -11.74 5.65
C ALA A 121 10.75 -10.53 4.84
N GLU A 122 10.66 -10.66 3.53
CA GLU A 122 10.27 -9.58 2.61
C GLU A 122 8.81 -9.16 2.81
N LEU A 123 7.92 -10.13 3.01
CA LEU A 123 6.53 -9.86 3.36
C LEU A 123 6.39 -9.21 4.75
N ARG A 124 7.26 -9.58 5.69
CA ARG A 124 7.32 -8.99 7.05
C ARG A 124 7.86 -7.56 7.07
N GLU A 125 8.59 -7.12 6.05
CA GLU A 125 8.97 -5.71 5.91
C GLU A 125 7.76 -4.86 5.51
N LEU A 126 6.90 -5.37 4.63
CA LEU A 126 5.71 -4.66 4.15
C LEU A 126 4.53 -4.73 5.12
N LEU A 127 4.39 -5.86 5.83
CA LEU A 127 3.26 -6.17 6.70
C LEU A 127 3.71 -6.62 8.08
N GLY A 128 2.84 -6.41 9.05
CA GLY A 128 2.81 -7.26 10.23
C GLY A 128 1.39 -7.39 10.75
N LEU A 129 1.25 -7.88 11.97
CA LEU A 129 -0.05 -8.23 12.53
C LEU A 129 -0.41 -7.33 13.71
N ALA A 130 -1.65 -6.88 13.73
CA ALA A 130 -2.26 -6.25 14.90
C ALA A 130 -3.41 -7.09 15.42
N LEU A 131 -3.65 -6.97 16.73
CA LEU A 131 -4.77 -7.62 17.39
C LEU A 131 -6.04 -6.79 17.19
N ARG A 132 -7.13 -7.45 16.81
CA ARG A 132 -8.44 -6.84 16.60
C ARG A 132 -9.43 -7.31 17.65
N ARG A 133 -10.22 -6.38 18.17
CA ARG A 133 -11.41 -6.69 18.96
C ARG A 133 -12.53 -7.19 18.05
N ASN A 134 -12.49 -8.47 17.66
CA ASN A 134 -13.55 -9.06 16.85
C ASN A 134 -13.65 -10.59 17.06
N PRO A 135 -14.83 -11.12 17.41
CA PRO A 135 -15.01 -12.54 17.71
C PRO A 135 -14.88 -13.47 16.48
N LYS A 136 -14.94 -12.90 15.27
CA LYS A 136 -14.81 -13.63 13.99
C LYS A 136 -13.43 -13.45 13.34
N ARG A 137 -12.60 -12.53 13.82
CA ARG A 137 -11.28 -12.25 13.26
C ARG A 137 -10.37 -11.58 14.28
N ALA A 138 -9.51 -12.38 14.92
CA ALA A 138 -8.60 -11.92 15.96
C ALA A 138 -7.43 -11.04 15.47
N HIS A 139 -7.06 -11.12 14.19
CA HIS A 139 -5.89 -10.44 13.63
C HIS A 139 -6.28 -9.44 12.53
N LEU A 140 -5.37 -8.51 12.26
CA LEU A 140 -5.43 -7.55 11.17
C LEU A 140 -4.04 -7.45 10.54
N LEU A 141 -3.95 -7.57 9.21
CA LEU A 141 -2.73 -7.22 8.49
C LEU A 141 -2.56 -5.70 8.51
N VAL A 142 -1.41 -5.25 9.00
CA VAL A 142 -1.06 -3.85 9.11
C VAL A 142 0.10 -3.59 8.18
N SER A 143 -0.10 -2.66 7.25
CA SER A 143 0.98 -2.19 6.39
C SER A 143 1.95 -1.31 7.18
N ASN A 144 3.24 -1.61 7.05
CA ASN A 144 4.35 -0.82 7.57
C ASN A 144 4.71 0.37 6.65
N VAL A 145 4.19 0.38 5.42
CA VAL A 145 4.59 1.36 4.39
C VAL A 145 3.49 2.36 4.03
N LEU A 146 2.23 2.11 4.37
CA LEU A 146 1.12 3.01 3.98
C LEU A 146 0.88 4.20 4.91
N GLY A 147 1.52 4.23 6.09
CA GLY A 147 1.28 5.30 7.07
C GLY A 147 -0.14 5.28 7.67
N LYS A 148 -0.87 4.16 7.63
CA LYS A 148 -2.26 4.10 8.08
C LYS A 148 -2.41 3.85 9.58
N HIS A 149 -1.74 2.82 10.09
CA HIS A 149 -1.83 2.43 11.49
C HIS A 149 -0.57 2.84 12.26
N VAL A 150 0.56 2.94 11.57
CA VAL A 150 1.85 3.36 12.12
C VAL A 150 2.35 4.53 11.28
N PRO A 151 2.68 5.69 11.87
CA PRO A 151 3.25 6.80 11.13
C PRO A 151 4.54 6.40 10.42
N GLN A 152 4.71 6.85 9.18
CA GLN A 152 5.84 6.46 8.34
C GLN A 152 6.46 7.67 7.65
N ARG A 153 7.71 7.56 7.20
CA ARG A 153 8.36 8.59 6.37
C ARG A 153 7.54 8.80 5.09
N PRO A 154 7.23 10.06 4.72
CA PRO A 154 6.37 10.34 3.58
C PRO A 154 6.94 9.82 2.25
N ALA A 155 8.27 9.82 2.09
CA ALA A 155 8.92 9.22 0.92
C ALA A 155 8.63 7.72 0.78
N ILE A 156 8.70 6.95 1.88
CA ILE A 156 8.43 5.50 1.87
C ILE A 156 6.98 5.22 1.42
N VAL A 157 6.03 6.01 1.93
CA VAL A 157 4.59 5.87 1.62
C VAL A 157 4.32 6.19 0.15
N HIS A 158 4.84 7.31 -0.34
CA HIS A 158 4.66 7.72 -1.73
C HIS A 158 5.35 6.76 -2.70
N ASP A 159 6.61 6.41 -2.43
CA ASP A 159 7.43 5.57 -3.32
C ASP A 159 6.89 4.14 -3.43
N ALA A 160 6.23 3.61 -2.40
CA ALA A 160 5.59 2.30 -2.46
C ALA A 160 4.55 2.23 -3.58
N GLY A 161 3.68 3.25 -3.69
CA GLY A 161 2.69 3.33 -4.77
C GLY A 161 3.31 3.70 -6.12
N VAL A 162 4.29 4.61 -6.15
CA VAL A 162 4.97 5.01 -7.40
C VAL A 162 5.65 3.81 -8.07
N ARG A 163 6.31 2.93 -7.29
CA ARG A 163 6.92 1.70 -7.82
C ARG A 163 5.88 0.77 -8.45
N LEU A 164 4.72 0.60 -7.82
CA LEU A 164 3.61 -0.17 -8.40
C LEU A 164 3.10 0.48 -9.70
N GLY A 165 2.92 1.79 -9.72
CA GLY A 165 2.52 2.53 -10.92
C GLY A 165 3.47 2.38 -12.10
N ARG A 166 4.79 2.39 -11.84
CA ARG A 166 5.81 2.15 -12.88
C ARG A 166 5.70 0.74 -13.46
N ARG A 167 5.49 -0.27 -12.61
CA ARG A 167 5.26 -1.65 -13.06
C ARG A 167 3.98 -1.80 -13.88
N VAL A 168 2.92 -1.07 -13.53
CA VAL A 168 1.70 -1.00 -14.36
C VAL A 168 2.00 -0.34 -15.71
N ARG A 169 2.80 0.73 -15.74
CA ARG A 169 3.20 1.37 -17.00
C ARG A 169 4.02 0.44 -17.89
N GLU A 170 4.95 -0.31 -17.31
CA GLU A 170 5.73 -1.34 -18.01
C GLU A 170 4.85 -2.44 -18.60
N LEU A 171 3.84 -2.89 -17.84
CA LEU A 171 2.87 -3.90 -18.29
C LEU A 171 2.00 -3.40 -19.44
N LEU A 172 1.50 -2.16 -19.35
CA LEU A 172 0.56 -1.60 -20.33
C LEU A 172 1.26 -1.04 -21.58
N GLY A 173 2.47 -0.53 -21.44
CA GLY A 173 3.09 0.37 -22.40
C GLY A 173 2.44 1.76 -22.43
N ASP A 174 3.16 2.73 -22.99
CA ASP A 174 2.76 4.15 -22.93
C ASP A 174 1.43 4.45 -23.64
N GLU A 175 1.15 3.77 -24.76
CA GLU A 175 -0.07 4.00 -25.53
C GLU A 175 -1.33 3.59 -24.74
N ALA A 176 -1.32 2.39 -24.16
CA ALA A 176 -2.44 1.91 -23.35
C ALA A 176 -2.53 2.65 -22.01
N ALA A 177 -1.39 2.97 -21.40
CA ALA A 177 -1.33 3.76 -20.17
C ALA A 177 -1.93 5.16 -20.34
N ALA A 178 -1.72 5.82 -21.49
CA ALA A 178 -2.31 7.12 -21.78
C ALA A 178 -3.84 7.11 -21.93
N ARG A 179 -4.43 5.95 -22.24
CA ARG A 179 -5.89 5.75 -22.29
C ARG A 179 -6.47 5.16 -21.01
N ALA A 180 -5.62 4.78 -20.06
CA ALA A 180 -6.03 4.10 -18.85
C ALA A 180 -6.73 5.05 -17.87
N VAL A 181 -7.46 4.49 -16.91
CA VAL A 181 -7.97 5.20 -15.74
C VAL A 181 -7.54 4.44 -14.51
N VAL A 182 -6.99 5.14 -13.50
CA VAL A 182 -6.67 4.54 -12.20
C VAL A 182 -7.82 4.79 -11.24
N LEU A 183 -8.34 3.75 -10.62
CA LEU A 183 -9.43 3.78 -9.67
C LEU A 183 -8.98 3.20 -8.32
N GLY A 184 -8.87 4.03 -7.28
CA GLY A 184 -8.57 3.58 -5.92
C GLY A 184 -9.83 3.28 -5.09
N TYR A 185 -9.72 2.29 -4.21
CA TYR A 185 -10.80 1.98 -3.27
C TYR A 185 -10.72 2.82 -2.00
N ALA A 186 -11.84 3.46 -1.66
CA ALA A 186 -11.94 4.19 -0.42
C ALA A 186 -12.23 3.26 0.76
N GLU A 187 -11.73 3.52 1.95
CA GLU A 187 -10.90 4.70 2.26
C GLU A 187 -9.41 4.41 2.06
N THR A 188 -8.99 3.17 2.30
CA THR A 188 -7.58 2.81 2.53
C THR A 188 -6.66 3.03 1.32
N ALA A 189 -7.15 2.77 0.11
CA ALA A 189 -6.33 2.84 -1.09
C ALA A 189 -6.46 4.18 -1.82
N THR A 190 -7.07 5.20 -1.21
CA THR A 190 -7.17 6.56 -1.79
C THR A 190 -5.80 7.20 -1.96
N GLY A 191 -4.95 7.15 -0.92
CA GLY A 191 -3.57 7.64 -1.00
C GLY A 191 -2.69 6.75 -1.88
N LEU A 192 -2.79 5.43 -1.74
CA LEU A 192 -2.03 4.46 -2.54
C LEU A 192 -2.34 4.59 -4.03
N GLY A 193 -3.62 4.69 -4.40
CA GLY A 193 -4.06 4.81 -5.79
C GLY A 193 -3.56 6.07 -6.48
N HIS A 194 -3.51 7.21 -5.77
CA HIS A 194 -2.87 8.41 -6.30
C HIS A 194 -1.37 8.18 -6.55
N SER A 195 -0.65 7.58 -5.60
CA SER A 195 0.77 7.27 -5.78
C SER A 195 1.01 6.29 -6.95
N VAL A 196 0.09 5.35 -7.18
CA VAL A 196 0.10 4.48 -8.38
C VAL A 196 -0.12 5.31 -9.65
N ALA A 197 -1.06 6.25 -9.66
CA ALA A 197 -1.28 7.15 -10.79
C ALA A 197 -0.07 8.06 -11.07
N ASP A 198 0.66 8.49 -10.02
CA ASP A 198 1.93 9.22 -10.16
C ASP A 198 2.99 8.36 -10.87
N GLY A 199 3.13 7.09 -10.47
CA GLY A 199 4.05 6.15 -11.10
C GLY A 199 3.69 5.79 -12.55
N LEU A 200 2.39 5.64 -12.83
CA LEU A 200 1.86 5.42 -14.18
C LEU A 200 2.01 6.67 -15.07
N ALA A 201 2.00 7.85 -14.45
CA ALA A 201 2.17 9.18 -15.01
C ALA A 201 1.10 9.65 -16.01
N LEU A 202 0.62 8.79 -16.91
CA LEU A 202 -0.16 9.21 -18.07
C LEU A 202 -1.68 9.21 -17.83
N ALA A 203 -2.15 8.47 -16.82
CA ALA A 203 -3.57 8.27 -16.58
C ALA A 203 -4.15 9.26 -15.54
N PRO A 204 -5.43 9.65 -15.67
CA PRO A 204 -6.16 10.28 -14.59
C PRO A 204 -6.46 9.28 -13.46
N TYR A 205 -6.65 9.82 -12.26
CA TYR A 205 -7.01 9.09 -11.06
C TYR A 205 -8.42 9.45 -10.59
N LEU A 206 -9.18 8.44 -10.20
CA LEU A 206 -10.47 8.54 -9.50
C LEU A 206 -10.38 7.66 -8.25
N HIS A 207 -11.12 7.99 -7.18
CA HIS A 207 -11.39 7.02 -6.14
C HIS A 207 -12.88 6.88 -5.86
N SER A 208 -13.27 5.70 -5.41
CA SER A 208 -14.62 5.50 -4.87
C SER A 208 -14.84 6.32 -3.60
N THR A 209 -16.09 6.53 -3.22
CA THR A 209 -16.45 7.14 -1.94
C THR A 209 -17.71 6.48 -1.38
N ARG A 210 -17.85 6.49 -0.06
CA ARG A 210 -19.08 6.05 0.62
C ARG A 210 -20.03 7.21 0.88
N ARG A 211 -19.67 8.42 0.46
CA ARG A 211 -20.38 9.66 0.76
C ARG A 211 -21.06 10.19 -0.50
N PRO A 212 -22.41 10.23 -0.55
CA PRO A 212 -23.08 10.99 -1.60
C PRO A 212 -22.76 12.46 -1.43
N VAL A 213 -22.51 13.16 -2.54
CA VAL A 213 -22.26 14.61 -2.55
C VAL A 213 -23.47 15.29 -3.19
N PRO A 214 -24.20 16.16 -2.48
CA PRO A 214 -25.33 16.89 -3.05
C PRO A 214 -24.94 17.61 -4.34
N GLY A 215 -25.73 17.42 -5.40
CA GLY A 215 -25.49 18.05 -6.70
C GLY A 215 -24.50 17.32 -7.61
N VAL A 216 -23.81 16.28 -7.14
CA VAL A 216 -22.89 15.47 -7.97
C VAL A 216 -23.56 14.15 -8.35
N ALA A 217 -23.68 13.90 -9.65
CA ALA A 217 -24.31 12.67 -10.16
C ALA A 217 -23.42 11.44 -9.95
N THR A 218 -24.01 10.33 -9.53
CA THR A 218 -23.33 9.04 -9.48
C THR A 218 -23.23 8.44 -10.87
N VAL A 219 -22.00 8.22 -11.34
CA VAL A 219 -21.72 7.68 -12.69
C VAL A 219 -21.54 6.16 -12.65
N GLY A 220 -21.07 5.62 -11.53
CA GLY A 220 -20.91 4.19 -11.30
C GLY A 220 -20.83 3.87 -9.81
N GLY A 221 -20.71 2.59 -9.49
CA GLY A 221 -20.63 2.12 -8.10
C GLY A 221 -20.63 0.60 -7.99
N PHE A 222 -20.33 0.10 -6.80
CA PHE A 222 -20.25 -1.33 -6.48
C PHE A 222 -20.48 -1.57 -4.98
N GLU A 223 -20.73 -2.82 -4.60
CA GLU A 223 -20.99 -3.22 -3.21
C GLU A 223 -19.85 -4.06 -2.64
N GLU A 224 -19.45 -3.79 -1.40
CA GLU A 224 -18.53 -4.64 -0.64
C GLU A 224 -19.30 -5.68 0.19
N GLU A 225 -19.02 -6.97 -0.01
CA GLU A 225 -19.77 -8.07 0.65
C GLU A 225 -19.43 -8.28 2.14
N HIS A 226 -18.46 -7.58 2.73
CA HIS A 226 -17.84 -7.97 4.01
C HIS A 226 -18.18 -7.15 5.26
N SER A 227 -19.18 -6.27 5.20
CA SER A 227 -19.80 -5.68 6.40
C SER A 227 -20.97 -4.82 5.97
N HIS A 228 -22.20 -5.22 6.34
CA HIS A 228 -23.42 -4.41 6.20
C HIS A 228 -23.46 -3.53 4.93
N ALA A 229 -23.70 -4.12 3.75
CA ALA A 229 -24.01 -3.45 2.47
C ALA A 229 -23.47 -2.02 2.36
N THR A 230 -22.13 -1.88 2.31
CA THR A 230 -21.52 -0.57 2.16
C THR A 230 -21.35 -0.29 0.67
N SER A 231 -22.21 0.57 0.13
CA SER A 231 -22.20 0.98 -1.27
C SER A 231 -21.03 1.95 -1.55
N HIS A 232 -20.25 1.66 -2.59
CA HIS A 232 -19.23 2.55 -3.13
C HIS A 232 -19.78 3.31 -4.32
N LEU A 233 -19.59 4.62 -4.33
CA LEU A 233 -20.02 5.55 -5.36
C LEU A 233 -18.82 6.04 -6.16
N LEU A 234 -18.98 6.20 -7.47
CA LEU A 234 -18.06 6.88 -8.37
C LEU A 234 -18.69 8.20 -8.80
N LEU A 235 -18.06 9.31 -8.40
CA LEU A 235 -18.61 10.67 -8.54
C LEU A 235 -17.67 11.59 -9.35
N PRO A 236 -17.19 11.20 -10.55
CA PRO A 236 -16.30 12.06 -11.32
C PRO A 236 -17.00 13.37 -11.71
N GLU A 237 -16.26 14.48 -11.71
CA GLU A 237 -16.77 15.77 -12.18
C GLU A 237 -17.08 15.73 -13.68
N ASP A 238 -16.20 15.08 -14.46
CA ASP A 238 -16.45 14.72 -15.86
C ASP A 238 -17.11 13.33 -15.94
N PRO A 239 -18.39 13.23 -16.34
CA PRO A 239 -19.06 11.94 -16.51
C PRO A 239 -18.41 11.05 -17.59
N GLY A 240 -17.66 11.64 -18.51
CA GLY A 240 -16.92 10.95 -19.56
C GLY A 240 -15.64 10.26 -19.09
N LEU A 241 -15.19 10.50 -17.84
CA LEU A 241 -13.93 9.95 -17.33
C LEU A 241 -13.86 8.42 -17.43
N LEU A 242 -14.98 7.74 -17.15
CA LEU A 242 -15.08 6.28 -17.23
C LEU A 242 -15.51 5.76 -18.61
N ALA A 243 -15.78 6.63 -19.57
CA ALA A 243 -16.23 6.25 -20.91
C ALA A 243 -15.09 5.84 -21.86
N SER A 244 -13.82 6.06 -21.49
CA SER A 244 -12.66 5.50 -22.20
C SER A 244 -12.80 3.99 -22.39
N THR A 245 -12.26 3.44 -23.48
CA THR A 245 -12.15 1.98 -23.70
C THR A 245 -10.79 1.42 -23.28
N GLY A 246 -9.86 2.27 -22.83
CA GLY A 246 -8.53 1.86 -22.38
C GLY A 246 -8.54 1.02 -21.09
N PRO A 247 -7.37 0.59 -20.60
CA PRO A 247 -7.30 -0.24 -19.39
C PRO A 247 -7.91 0.44 -18.16
N LEU A 248 -8.57 -0.34 -17.30
CA LEU A 248 -8.99 0.13 -15.97
C LEU A 248 -8.06 -0.47 -14.90
N VAL A 249 -7.33 0.40 -14.20
CA VAL A 249 -6.40 0.03 -13.14
C VAL A 249 -7.09 0.16 -11.79
N LEU A 250 -7.34 -0.95 -11.10
CA LEU A 250 -8.04 -1.00 -9.81
C LEU A 250 -7.04 -1.15 -8.67
N VAL A 251 -7.02 -0.22 -7.73
CA VAL A 251 -6.01 -0.17 -6.66
C VAL A 251 -6.64 -0.42 -5.30
N ASP A 252 -6.14 -1.43 -4.60
CA ASP A 252 -6.45 -1.73 -3.19
C ASP A 252 -5.15 -1.90 -2.38
N ASP A 253 -5.22 -1.99 -1.05
CA ASP A 253 -4.03 -2.27 -0.22
C ASP A 253 -3.70 -3.77 -0.19
N GLU A 254 -4.70 -4.64 -0.09
CA GLU A 254 -4.54 -6.10 0.00
C GLU A 254 -5.46 -6.83 -0.97
N PHE A 255 -4.91 -7.80 -1.70
CA PHE A 255 -5.72 -8.70 -2.51
C PHE A 255 -5.79 -10.08 -1.88
N SER A 256 -6.90 -10.37 -1.20
CA SER A 256 -7.18 -11.67 -0.56
C SER A 256 -8.09 -12.53 -1.44
N THR A 257 -9.34 -12.82 -1.05
CA THR A 257 -10.26 -13.60 -1.90
C THR A 257 -10.59 -12.93 -3.24
N GLY A 258 -10.36 -11.62 -3.35
CA GLY A 258 -10.62 -10.86 -4.56
C GLY A 258 -12.08 -10.66 -4.94
N ARG A 259 -13.05 -11.17 -4.16
CA ARG A 259 -14.50 -11.04 -4.45
C ARG A 259 -14.93 -9.59 -4.67
N THR A 260 -14.42 -8.66 -3.84
CA THR A 260 -14.70 -7.22 -4.00
C THR A 260 -14.28 -6.73 -5.39
N VAL A 261 -13.05 -7.02 -5.81
CA VAL A 261 -12.54 -6.61 -7.14
C VAL A 261 -13.33 -7.27 -8.26
N LEU A 262 -13.65 -8.56 -8.17
CA LEU A 262 -14.47 -9.26 -9.16
C LEU A 262 -15.85 -8.61 -9.32
N ASN A 263 -16.52 -8.31 -8.19
CA ASN A 263 -17.82 -7.64 -8.19
C ASN A 263 -17.73 -6.22 -8.76
N THR A 264 -16.67 -5.48 -8.43
CA THR A 264 -16.39 -4.16 -9.00
C THR A 264 -16.20 -4.25 -10.51
N ILE A 265 -15.36 -5.17 -11.00
CA ILE A 265 -15.14 -5.37 -12.44
C ILE A 265 -16.47 -5.73 -13.10
N ALA A 266 -17.23 -6.67 -12.57
CA ALA A 266 -18.52 -7.06 -13.14
C ALA A 266 -19.51 -5.89 -13.19
N ALA A 267 -19.57 -5.08 -12.13
CA ALA A 267 -20.45 -3.90 -12.07
C ALA A 267 -20.05 -2.82 -13.09
N LEU A 268 -18.75 -2.53 -13.19
CA LEU A 268 -18.24 -1.53 -14.11
C LEU A 268 -18.27 -2.00 -15.56
N HIS A 269 -17.92 -3.26 -15.84
CA HIS A 269 -17.89 -3.82 -17.19
C HIS A 269 -19.27 -3.80 -17.86
N ARG A 270 -20.35 -3.99 -17.10
CA ARG A 270 -21.73 -3.88 -17.63
C ARG A 270 -22.06 -2.51 -18.22
N ARG A 271 -21.41 -1.44 -17.75
CA ARG A 271 -21.68 -0.05 -18.18
C ARG A 271 -20.53 0.57 -18.98
N PHE A 272 -19.31 0.19 -18.66
CA PHE A 272 -18.05 0.68 -19.20
C PHE A 272 -17.14 -0.51 -19.50
N PRO A 273 -17.48 -1.32 -20.51
CA PRO A 273 -16.73 -2.53 -20.84
C PRO A 273 -15.29 -2.17 -21.23
N ARG A 274 -14.33 -2.91 -20.68
CA ARG A 274 -12.90 -2.80 -21.00
C ARG A 274 -12.38 -4.15 -21.46
N ASP A 275 -11.45 -4.12 -22.40
CA ASP A 275 -10.73 -5.32 -22.84
C ASP A 275 -9.63 -5.71 -21.85
N HIS A 276 -9.23 -4.79 -20.97
CA HIS A 276 -8.11 -4.97 -20.04
C HIS A 276 -8.36 -4.31 -18.67
N TYR A 277 -8.24 -5.11 -17.62
CA TYR A 277 -8.21 -4.69 -16.23
C TYR A 277 -6.85 -5.00 -15.61
N VAL A 278 -6.31 -4.08 -14.82
CA VAL A 278 -5.10 -4.32 -14.02
C VAL A 278 -5.45 -4.11 -12.57
N VAL A 279 -5.37 -5.16 -11.78
CA VAL A 279 -5.54 -5.09 -10.32
C VAL A 279 -4.18 -4.76 -9.73
N VAL A 280 -4.14 -3.83 -8.78
CA VAL A 280 -2.92 -3.39 -8.10
C VAL A 280 -3.14 -3.51 -6.60
N ALA A 281 -2.22 -4.17 -5.92
CA ALA A 281 -2.24 -4.29 -4.47
C ALA A 281 -0.84 -4.08 -3.89
N LEU A 282 -0.75 -3.69 -2.62
CA LEU A 282 0.53 -3.79 -1.93
C LEU A 282 0.92 -5.27 -1.80
N VAL A 283 -0.05 -6.13 -1.45
CA VAL A 283 0.18 -7.55 -1.21
C VAL A 283 -0.89 -8.43 -1.86
N ASP A 284 -0.47 -9.53 -2.47
CA ASP A 284 -1.34 -10.61 -2.97
C ASP A 284 -1.34 -11.78 -1.99
N MET A 285 -2.45 -11.99 -1.29
CA MET A 285 -2.67 -13.03 -0.30
C MET A 285 -3.59 -14.15 -0.81
N ARG A 286 -3.82 -14.24 -2.12
CA ARG A 286 -4.70 -15.25 -2.74
C ARG A 286 -4.21 -16.67 -2.57
N SER A 287 -5.14 -17.56 -2.25
CA SER A 287 -4.95 -18.99 -2.41
C SER A 287 -4.91 -19.40 -3.91
N PRO A 288 -4.42 -20.60 -4.24
CA PRO A 288 -4.51 -21.13 -5.61
C PRO A 288 -5.94 -21.17 -6.16
N GLU A 289 -6.93 -21.45 -5.31
CA GLU A 289 -8.35 -21.45 -5.70
C GLU A 289 -8.83 -20.05 -6.08
N ASP A 290 -8.43 -19.03 -5.30
CA ASP A 290 -8.79 -17.63 -5.59
C ASP A 290 -8.14 -17.13 -6.90
N ARG A 291 -6.94 -17.64 -7.23
CA ARG A 291 -6.27 -17.36 -8.53
C ARG A 291 -7.04 -17.99 -9.68
N ALA A 292 -7.36 -19.28 -9.59
CA ALA A 292 -8.13 -19.99 -10.62
C ALA A 292 -9.51 -19.35 -10.83
N ARG A 293 -10.15 -18.87 -9.76
CA ARG A 293 -11.42 -18.14 -9.86
C ARG A 293 -11.29 -16.81 -10.61
N LEU A 294 -10.18 -16.07 -10.45
CA LEU A 294 -9.94 -14.86 -11.24
C LEU A 294 -9.76 -15.19 -12.73
N ASP A 295 -9.03 -16.26 -13.05
CA ASP A 295 -8.80 -16.68 -14.44
C ASP A 295 -10.10 -17.10 -15.12
N ALA A 296 -10.93 -17.89 -14.43
CA ALA A 296 -12.25 -18.29 -14.92
C ALA A 296 -13.15 -17.05 -15.13
N PHE A 297 -13.17 -16.13 -14.17
CA PHE A 297 -13.93 -14.89 -14.28
C PHE A 297 -13.48 -14.04 -15.48
N ALA A 298 -12.18 -13.90 -15.70
CA ALA A 298 -11.63 -13.15 -16.83
C ALA A 298 -12.04 -13.78 -18.18
N ALA A 299 -12.01 -15.12 -18.26
CA ALA A 299 -12.45 -15.86 -19.44
C ALA A 299 -13.96 -15.67 -19.70
N ASP A 300 -14.79 -15.78 -18.68
CA ASP A 300 -16.25 -15.58 -18.78
C ASP A 300 -16.61 -14.15 -19.20
N LEU A 301 -15.83 -13.16 -18.75
CA LEU A 301 -16.02 -11.76 -19.12
C LEU A 301 -15.55 -11.46 -20.56
N GLY A 302 -14.68 -12.29 -21.13
CA GLY A 302 -14.02 -12.02 -22.40
C GLY A 302 -13.01 -10.87 -22.32
N ALA A 303 -12.44 -10.61 -21.13
CA ALA A 303 -11.49 -9.53 -20.90
C ALA A 303 -10.19 -10.04 -20.26
N ARG A 304 -9.08 -9.33 -20.50
CA ARG A 304 -7.81 -9.59 -19.83
C ARG A 304 -7.83 -9.00 -18.41
N VAL A 305 -7.38 -9.77 -17.43
CA VAL A 305 -7.19 -9.27 -16.06
C VAL A 305 -5.78 -9.65 -15.57
N ASP A 306 -4.92 -8.65 -15.35
CA ASP A 306 -3.60 -8.86 -14.74
C ASP A 306 -3.59 -8.37 -13.29
N LEU A 307 -2.63 -8.87 -12.50
CA LEU A 307 -2.35 -8.39 -11.15
C LEU A 307 -0.90 -7.89 -11.05
N VAL A 308 -0.73 -6.73 -10.43
CA VAL A 308 0.57 -6.18 -10.02
C VAL A 308 0.57 -6.02 -8.50
N ALA A 309 1.42 -6.77 -7.80
CA ALA A 309 1.56 -6.68 -6.35
C ALA A 309 3.03 -6.47 -5.94
N ALA A 310 3.27 -5.74 -4.84
CA ALA A 310 4.63 -5.53 -4.36
C ALA A 310 5.20 -6.82 -3.77
N ALA A 311 4.39 -7.56 -3.02
CA ALA A 311 4.71 -8.90 -2.55
C ALA A 311 3.52 -9.85 -2.73
N ALA A 312 3.80 -11.15 -2.73
CA ALA A 312 2.79 -12.19 -2.67
C ALA A 312 3.07 -13.13 -1.50
N GLY A 313 2.03 -13.67 -0.87
CA GLY A 313 2.19 -14.57 0.24
C GLY A 313 0.92 -15.31 0.66
N THR A 314 1.02 -16.03 1.75
CA THR A 314 -0.07 -16.78 2.37
C THR A 314 0.02 -16.59 3.89
N ALA A 315 -1.13 -16.33 4.51
CA ALA A 315 -1.25 -16.32 5.95
C ALA A 315 -1.75 -17.69 6.42
N HIS A 316 -0.98 -18.36 7.27
CA HIS A 316 -1.34 -19.60 7.92
C HIS A 316 -1.84 -19.32 9.33
N LEU A 317 -3.12 -19.62 9.57
CA LEU A 317 -3.77 -19.41 10.85
C LEU A 317 -4.00 -20.76 11.53
N PRO A 318 -3.65 -20.91 12.81
CA PRO A 318 -3.99 -22.11 13.56
C PRO A 318 -5.50 -22.15 13.87
N ASP A 319 -6.05 -23.35 14.05
CA ASP A 319 -7.49 -23.55 14.29
C ASP A 319 -8.00 -22.81 15.53
N ASP A 320 -7.14 -22.62 16.53
CA ASP A 320 -7.43 -21.94 17.79
C ASP A 320 -7.12 -20.44 17.78
N VAL A 321 -6.83 -19.83 16.62
CA VAL A 321 -6.42 -18.41 16.51
C VAL A 321 -7.43 -17.44 17.13
N LEU A 322 -8.73 -17.74 17.04
CA LEU A 322 -9.79 -16.91 17.63
C LEU A 322 -9.79 -16.99 19.16
N GLU A 323 -9.57 -18.19 19.71
CA GLU A 323 -9.46 -18.40 21.16
C GLU A 323 -8.21 -17.70 21.71
N ARG A 324 -7.07 -17.85 21.04
CA ARG A 324 -5.82 -17.14 21.38
C ARG A 324 -6.02 -15.64 21.36
N GLY A 325 -6.66 -15.12 20.31
CA GLY A 325 -6.98 -13.70 20.19
C GLY A 325 -7.84 -13.17 21.32
N ALA A 326 -8.92 -13.87 21.67
CA ALA A 326 -9.79 -13.47 22.78
C ALA A 326 -9.05 -13.41 24.12
N LYS A 327 -8.19 -14.40 24.41
CA LYS A 327 -7.34 -14.41 25.61
C LYS A 327 -6.37 -13.24 25.64
N LEU A 328 -5.74 -12.91 24.51
CA LEU A 328 -4.80 -11.79 24.41
C LEU A 328 -5.49 -10.44 24.60
N VAL A 329 -6.67 -10.25 24.02
CA VAL A 329 -7.47 -9.03 24.20
C VAL A 329 -7.79 -8.86 25.69
N ALA A 330 -8.34 -9.89 26.34
CA ALA A 330 -8.68 -9.85 27.76
C ALA A 330 -7.47 -9.57 28.67
N ALA A 331 -6.28 -10.08 28.32
CA ALA A 331 -5.06 -9.89 29.12
C ALA A 331 -4.47 -8.47 29.05
N HIS A 332 -4.76 -7.70 27.98
CA HIS A 332 -4.20 -6.36 27.74
C HIS A 332 -5.26 -5.25 27.85
N GLU A 333 -6.49 -5.61 28.23
CA GLU A 333 -7.48 -4.63 28.64
C GLU A 333 -7.23 -4.21 30.08
N PRO A 334 -7.10 -2.90 30.38
CA PRO A 334 -7.07 -2.47 31.76
C PRO A 334 -8.39 -2.88 32.43
N ALA A 335 -8.32 -3.47 33.63
CA ALA A 335 -9.49 -3.66 34.47
C ALA A 335 -10.15 -2.30 34.66
N THR A 336 -11.28 -2.08 34.00
CA THR A 336 -12.05 -0.86 34.20
C THR A 336 -12.72 -1.02 35.57
N PRO A 337 -12.55 -0.09 36.53
CA PRO A 337 -13.36 -0.13 37.74
C PRO A 337 -14.82 -0.01 37.33
N ASP A 338 -15.67 -0.88 37.88
CA ASP A 338 -17.10 -0.89 37.62
C ASP A 338 -17.71 0.50 37.87
N HIS A 339 -18.13 1.16 36.79
CA HIS A 339 -19.20 2.14 36.85
C HIS A 339 -20.50 1.48 36.43
N GLU A 340 -20.94 0.52 37.25
CA GLU A 340 -22.37 0.22 37.36
C GLU A 340 -23.06 1.40 38.05
N GLY A 341 -23.91 2.11 37.30
CA GLY A 341 -24.66 3.24 37.84
C GLY A 341 -25.54 3.97 36.82
N ALA A 342 -26.55 3.27 36.31
CA ALA A 342 -27.78 3.81 35.70
C ALA A 342 -27.69 4.47 34.29
N LEU A 343 -28.19 3.76 33.27
CA LEU A 343 -29.63 3.79 32.93
C LEU A 343 -29.95 2.65 31.94
N ALA A 344 -31.01 1.93 32.29
CA ALA A 344 -31.45 0.69 31.69
C ALA A 344 -32.12 0.85 30.32
N SER A 345 -31.90 -0.15 29.47
CA SER A 345 -32.85 -0.80 28.57
C SER A 345 -34.29 -0.23 28.56
N THR A 346 -34.73 0.24 27.39
CA THR A 346 -36.00 -0.22 26.80
C THR A 346 -35.82 -0.43 25.30
N ALA A 347 -35.71 -1.70 24.90
CA ALA A 347 -36.09 -2.11 23.56
C ALA A 347 -37.62 -2.21 23.53
N SER A 348 -38.27 -1.53 22.58
CA SER A 348 -39.58 -1.95 22.10
C SER A 348 -39.69 -1.73 20.60
N SER A 349 -40.25 -2.75 19.97
CA SER A 349 -40.48 -2.97 18.56
C SER A 349 -41.48 -2.03 17.90
N ALA A 350 -41.34 -1.92 16.57
CA ALA A 350 -42.39 -1.81 15.55
C ALA A 350 -42.46 -0.47 14.77
N GLY A 351 -42.30 -0.59 13.45
CA GLY A 351 -43.33 -0.19 12.50
C GLY A 351 -43.43 1.28 12.08
N ALA A 352 -42.92 1.54 10.86
CA ALA A 352 -43.49 2.42 9.83
C ALA A 352 -43.42 3.96 9.95
N ALA A 353 -43.25 4.53 8.76
CA ALA A 353 -43.58 5.88 8.30
C ALA A 353 -42.58 7.03 8.52
N SER A 354 -41.91 7.37 7.41
CA SER A 354 -41.59 8.71 6.92
C SER A 354 -42.36 9.87 7.57
N THR A 355 -41.62 10.76 8.24
CA THR A 355 -41.88 12.22 8.23
C THR A 355 -40.58 12.99 8.50
N ALA A 356 -40.28 13.98 7.67
CA ALA A 356 -39.18 14.92 7.82
C ALA A 356 -39.29 15.75 9.12
N PRO A 357 -38.18 16.23 9.72
CA PRO A 357 -38.25 17.13 10.86
C PRO A 357 -38.60 18.56 10.40
N PRO A 358 -39.34 19.34 11.22
CA PRO A 358 -39.66 20.73 10.90
C PRO A 358 -38.43 21.62 11.08
N ALA A 359 -38.31 22.62 10.21
CA ALA A 359 -37.37 23.72 10.37
C ALA A 359 -37.73 24.54 11.63
N GLY A 360 -36.76 24.77 12.53
CA GLY A 360 -36.94 25.75 13.60
C GLY A 360 -36.28 25.50 14.96
N ALA A 361 -35.37 24.54 15.14
CA ALA A 361 -34.66 24.37 16.41
C ALA A 361 -33.28 25.06 16.37
N THR A 362 -33.19 26.27 16.93
CA THR A 362 -31.93 26.94 17.27
C THR A 362 -31.15 26.12 18.32
N PRO A 363 -29.83 25.90 18.16
CA PRO A 363 -29.03 25.25 19.21
C PRO A 363 -28.97 26.13 20.45
N THR A 364 -29.43 25.62 21.59
CA THR A 364 -29.26 26.25 22.90
C THR A 364 -27.77 26.35 23.23
N ALA A 365 -27.29 27.58 23.41
CA ALA A 365 -25.92 27.87 23.84
C ALA A 365 -25.62 27.24 25.22
N PRO A 366 -24.38 26.78 25.46
CA PRO A 366 -23.99 26.27 26.78
C PRO A 366 -24.01 27.41 27.82
N PRO A 367 -24.19 27.09 29.11
CA PRO A 367 -24.31 28.08 30.17
C PRO A 367 -23.05 28.95 30.26
N ALA A 368 -23.26 30.27 30.30
CA ALA A 368 -22.20 31.25 30.49
C ALA A 368 -21.55 31.08 31.87
N GLY A 369 -20.32 30.59 31.91
CA GLY A 369 -19.56 30.44 33.15
C GLY A 369 -18.46 29.39 33.14
N ALA A 370 -18.46 28.45 32.19
CA ALA A 370 -17.31 27.59 31.95
C ALA A 370 -16.41 28.28 30.91
N THR A 371 -15.30 28.87 31.34
CA THR A 371 -14.18 29.14 30.43
C THR A 371 -13.82 27.80 29.77
N PRO A 372 -13.90 27.66 28.43
CA PRO A 372 -13.28 26.53 27.79
C PRO A 372 -11.82 26.56 28.22
N ASP A 373 -11.34 25.48 28.83
CA ASP A 373 -9.91 25.28 29.02
C ASP A 373 -9.27 25.56 27.66
N ALA A 374 -8.40 26.58 27.60
CA ALA A 374 -7.89 27.09 26.34
C ALA A 374 -7.06 25.96 25.71
N GLY A 375 -7.69 25.20 24.82
CA GLY A 375 -7.03 24.11 24.12
C GLY A 375 -5.75 24.60 23.44
N PRO A 376 -4.84 23.68 23.08
CA PRO A 376 -3.56 24.05 22.49
C PRO A 376 -3.75 25.04 21.32
N ALA A 377 -2.88 26.04 21.25
CA ALA A 377 -3.02 27.12 20.29
C ALA A 377 -2.96 26.59 18.84
N VAL A 378 -4.09 26.63 18.14
CA VAL A 378 -4.16 26.19 16.73
C VAL A 378 -3.72 27.33 15.82
N THR A 379 -2.62 27.12 15.09
CA THR A 379 -2.16 28.05 14.05
C THR A 379 -2.67 27.59 12.68
N ARG A 380 -3.40 28.47 11.98
CA ARG A 380 -3.82 28.23 10.59
C ARG A 380 -2.79 28.85 9.65
N VAL A 381 -2.30 28.04 8.71
CA VAL A 381 -1.34 28.46 7.68
C VAL A 381 -2.03 28.46 6.33
N ASP A 382 -2.02 29.58 5.62
CA ASP A 382 -2.46 29.63 4.23
C ASP A 382 -1.37 29.06 3.32
N LEU A 383 -1.63 27.88 2.76
CA LEU A 383 -0.72 27.19 1.86
C LEU A 383 -0.58 27.90 0.50
N GLY A 384 -1.51 28.78 0.13
CA GLY A 384 -1.60 29.32 -1.22
C GLY A 384 -1.95 28.23 -2.20
N TRP A 385 -2.98 27.44 -1.87
CA TRP A 385 -3.44 26.34 -2.70
C TRP A 385 -3.80 26.84 -4.11
N PRO A 386 -3.26 26.23 -5.19
CA PRO A 386 -3.53 26.69 -6.55
C PRO A 386 -5.04 26.70 -6.86
N GLU A 387 -5.51 27.80 -7.43
CA GLU A 387 -6.92 27.99 -7.76
C GLU A 387 -7.43 26.88 -8.71
N GLY A 388 -8.52 26.21 -8.36
CA GLY A 388 -9.09 25.14 -9.19
C GLY A 388 -8.23 23.87 -9.26
N LEU A 389 -7.27 23.67 -8.36
CA LEU A 389 -6.62 22.37 -8.17
C LEU A 389 -7.45 21.54 -7.17
N PRO A 390 -7.92 20.33 -7.54
CA PRO A 390 -8.63 19.46 -6.61
C PRO A 390 -7.72 19.03 -5.44
N ASP A 391 -8.32 18.87 -4.25
CA ASP A 391 -7.64 18.40 -3.04
C ASP A 391 -7.44 16.87 -3.00
N GLY A 392 -8.15 16.13 -3.86
CA GLY A 392 -8.10 14.69 -3.94
C GLY A 392 -8.67 14.13 -5.24
N GLY A 393 -8.81 12.80 -5.27
CA GLY A 393 -9.22 12.06 -6.47
C GLY A 393 -10.71 11.80 -6.56
N ARG A 394 -11.52 12.23 -5.59
CA ARG A 394 -12.95 11.88 -5.48
C ARG A 394 -13.72 12.19 -6.75
N HIS A 395 -13.40 13.33 -7.35
CA HIS A 395 -14.05 13.87 -8.53
C HIS A 395 -13.17 13.79 -9.79
N GLY A 396 -12.03 13.12 -9.70
CA GLY A 396 -11.05 13.03 -10.78
C GLY A 396 -9.82 13.92 -10.53
N PHE A 397 -8.63 13.37 -10.82
CA PHE A 397 -7.36 14.07 -10.71
C PHE A 397 -6.48 13.74 -11.93
N THR A 398 -6.15 14.75 -12.73
CA THR A 398 -5.49 14.55 -14.03
C THR A 398 -3.97 14.68 -13.91
N PRO A 399 -3.20 14.22 -14.92
CA PRO A 399 -1.77 14.52 -15.01
C PRO A 399 -1.45 16.02 -14.99
N ALA A 400 -2.34 16.86 -15.54
CA ALA A 400 -2.19 18.32 -15.47
C ALA A 400 -2.40 18.85 -14.04
N HIS A 401 -3.35 18.30 -13.28
CA HIS A 401 -3.51 18.61 -11.86
C HIS A 401 -2.25 18.23 -11.07
N ARG A 402 -1.68 17.05 -11.33
CA ARG A 402 -0.42 16.61 -10.69
C ARG A 402 0.72 17.59 -10.96
N ALA A 403 0.94 17.97 -12.22
CA ALA A 403 2.01 18.92 -12.58
C ALA A 403 1.85 20.27 -11.87
N ARG A 404 0.61 20.75 -11.72
CA ARG A 404 0.30 21.99 -10.98
C ARG A 404 0.56 21.86 -9.48
N LEU A 405 0.18 20.73 -8.88
CA LEU A 405 0.48 20.44 -7.48
C LEU A 405 1.99 20.41 -7.26
N GLU A 406 2.72 19.67 -8.10
CA GLU A 406 4.19 19.53 -8.04
C GLU A 406 4.93 20.85 -8.10
N ALA A 407 4.50 21.75 -8.99
CA ALA A 407 5.06 23.10 -9.07
C ALA A 407 4.80 23.95 -7.81
N ALA A 408 3.69 23.71 -7.10
CA ALA A 408 3.29 24.50 -5.94
C ALA A 408 3.86 23.99 -4.60
N LEU A 409 4.13 22.68 -4.49
CA LEU A 409 4.58 22.01 -3.27
C LEU A 409 5.79 22.68 -2.57
N PRO A 410 6.86 23.11 -3.27
CA PRO A 410 8.00 23.75 -2.61
C PRO A 410 7.64 25.04 -1.86
N THR A 411 6.72 25.83 -2.44
CA THR A 411 6.24 27.08 -1.82
C THR A 411 5.36 26.78 -0.60
N MET A 412 4.47 25.78 -0.69
CA MET A 412 3.65 25.33 0.44
C MET A 412 4.53 24.85 1.60
N ALA A 413 5.53 24.04 1.31
CA ALA A 413 6.48 23.51 2.29
C ALA A 413 7.26 24.63 2.99
N THR A 414 7.72 25.64 2.24
CA THR A 414 8.43 26.80 2.83
C THR A 414 7.54 27.60 3.77
N ARG A 415 6.25 27.80 3.43
CA ARG A 415 5.28 28.49 4.31
C ARG A 415 5.05 27.71 5.60
N LEU A 416 4.93 26.39 5.51
CA LEU A 416 4.79 25.52 6.68
C LEU A 416 6.06 25.52 7.53
N ALA A 417 7.24 25.43 6.92
CA ALA A 417 8.52 25.49 7.62
C ALA A 417 8.69 26.82 8.39
N ASN A 418 8.33 27.95 7.78
CA ASN A 418 8.35 29.25 8.44
C ASN A 418 7.37 29.33 9.62
N ALA A 419 6.15 28.79 9.47
CA ALA A 419 5.17 28.76 10.54
C ALA A 419 5.64 27.86 11.70
N LEU A 420 6.22 26.70 11.40
CA LEU A 420 6.80 25.80 12.40
C LEU A 420 7.98 26.45 13.12
N ALA A 421 8.85 27.19 12.43
CA ALA A 421 9.96 27.90 13.05
C ALA A 421 9.49 28.99 14.04
N GLN A 422 8.34 29.61 13.77
CA GLN A 422 7.73 30.64 14.64
C GLN A 422 6.87 30.05 15.78
N ALA A 423 6.53 28.77 15.72
CA ALA A 423 5.72 28.13 16.73
C ALA A 423 6.45 28.12 18.09
N PRO A 424 5.75 28.45 19.20
CA PRO A 424 6.28 28.29 20.55
C PRO A 424 6.73 26.84 20.78
N ASP A 425 7.77 26.63 21.58
CA ASP A 425 8.05 25.27 22.06
C ASP A 425 7.02 24.91 23.14
N ASP A 426 6.11 24.01 22.82
CA ASP A 426 5.10 23.46 23.74
C ASP A 426 5.72 22.55 24.83
N GLN A 427 7.04 22.32 24.80
CA GLN A 427 7.69 21.57 25.86
C GLN A 427 7.82 22.42 27.11
N ALA A 428 7.16 21.96 28.19
CA ALA A 428 7.42 22.46 29.54
C ALA A 428 8.94 22.50 29.79
N PRO A 429 9.46 23.56 30.46
CA PRO A 429 10.87 23.60 30.80
C PRO A 429 11.23 22.29 31.54
N PRO A 430 12.34 21.63 31.19
CA PRO A 430 12.75 20.42 31.89
C PRO A 430 12.83 20.72 33.39
N ALA A 431 12.41 19.76 34.22
CA ALA A 431 12.60 19.88 35.65
C ALA A 431 14.10 19.94 35.96
N GLY A 432 14.62 21.13 36.28
CA GLY A 432 16.02 21.37 36.63
C GLY A 432 16.84 22.09 35.54
N ASN A 433 18.12 22.36 35.84
CA ASN A 433 19.07 23.11 35.00
C ASN A 433 19.53 22.37 33.72
N ALA A 434 18.74 21.44 33.19
CA ALA A 434 19.08 20.75 31.95
C ALA A 434 19.02 21.74 30.77
N PRO A 435 20.05 21.80 29.91
CA PRO A 435 20.01 22.64 28.71
C PRO A 435 18.79 22.27 27.85
N ARG A 436 18.03 23.28 27.42
CA ARG A 436 16.90 23.10 26.50
C ARG A 436 17.41 22.44 25.21
N PRO A 437 16.76 21.38 24.70
CA PRO A 437 17.19 20.76 23.47
C PRO A 437 17.08 21.77 22.31
N PRO A 438 17.99 21.72 21.33
CA PRO A 438 17.94 22.62 20.18
C PRO A 438 16.63 22.42 19.39
N HIS A 439 16.17 23.47 18.69
CA HIS A 439 14.97 23.44 17.84
C HIS A 439 15.00 22.32 16.78
N SER A 440 16.19 21.81 16.46
CA SER A 440 16.45 20.63 15.61
C SER A 440 16.02 19.27 16.22
N SER A 441 15.36 19.26 17.39
CA SER A 441 14.80 18.04 18.00
C SER A 441 13.28 17.91 17.81
N ARG A 442 12.66 18.87 17.10
CA ARG A 442 11.23 18.84 16.80
C ARG A 442 10.90 17.64 15.91
N ARG A 443 9.71 17.08 16.11
CA ARG A 443 9.12 16.04 15.28
C ARG A 443 7.81 16.57 14.72
N VAL A 444 7.59 16.39 13.43
CA VAL A 444 6.39 16.84 12.74
C VAL A 444 5.61 15.62 12.29
N LEU A 445 4.33 15.55 12.67
CA LEU A 445 3.39 14.57 12.15
C LEU A 445 2.39 15.29 11.25
N VAL A 446 2.38 14.92 9.97
CA VAL A 446 1.36 15.37 9.02
C VAL A 446 0.26 14.32 8.96
N LEU A 447 -0.97 14.73 9.22
CA LEU A 447 -2.13 13.85 9.28
C LEU A 447 -3.05 14.06 8.08
N GLY A 448 -3.19 13.03 7.26
CA GLY A 448 -4.32 12.88 6.35
C GLY A 448 -5.58 12.44 7.10
N PHE A 449 -6.75 12.60 6.48
CA PHE A 449 -8.00 12.14 7.06
C PHE A 449 -8.90 11.48 6.03
N GLU A 450 -9.38 10.29 6.36
CA GLU A 450 -10.35 9.53 5.55
C GLU A 450 -9.95 9.42 4.07
N GLU A 451 -10.60 10.14 3.15
CA GLU A 451 -10.30 10.12 1.72
C GLU A 451 -9.25 11.18 1.30
N LEU A 452 -8.93 12.13 2.20
CA LEU A 452 -7.89 13.15 1.99
C LEU A 452 -6.54 12.66 2.50
N MET A 453 -5.97 11.67 1.79
CA MET A 453 -4.66 11.09 2.12
C MET A 453 -3.53 11.69 1.26
N TYR A 454 -3.77 11.85 -0.04
CA TYR A 454 -2.71 12.17 -1.01
C TYR A 454 -2.12 13.58 -0.86
N ALA A 455 -2.96 14.62 -0.78
CA ALA A 455 -2.45 15.98 -0.65
C ALA A 455 -1.62 16.17 0.63
N PRO A 456 -2.07 15.72 1.83
CA PRO A 456 -1.23 15.74 3.03
C PRO A 456 0.05 14.92 2.89
N LEU A 457 0.03 13.77 2.22
CA LEU A 457 1.24 12.97 1.95
C LEU A 457 2.25 13.74 1.08
N ARG A 458 1.80 14.37 -0.01
CA ARG A 458 2.66 15.16 -0.91
C ARG A 458 3.23 16.38 -0.21
N ILE A 459 2.43 17.06 0.62
CA ILE A 459 2.89 18.16 1.48
C ILE A 459 3.92 17.67 2.49
N ALA A 460 3.67 16.53 3.16
CA ALA A 460 4.60 15.95 4.12
C ALA A 460 5.95 15.63 3.48
N LYS A 461 5.95 15.07 2.26
CA LYS A 461 7.18 14.82 1.51
C LYS A 461 7.92 16.13 1.21
N ALA A 462 7.23 17.14 0.67
CA ALA A 462 7.87 18.42 0.36
C ALA A 462 8.38 19.14 1.63
N LEU A 463 7.71 18.94 2.76
CA LEU A 463 8.12 19.47 4.06
C LEU A 463 9.38 18.76 4.60
N ASP A 464 9.46 17.44 4.46
CA ASP A 464 10.64 16.63 4.79
C ASP A 464 11.86 17.06 3.95
N ASP A 465 11.64 17.43 2.68
CA ASP A 465 12.70 17.88 1.78
C ASP A 465 13.27 19.29 2.16
N VAL A 466 12.52 20.12 2.92
CA VAL A 466 12.95 21.49 3.30
C VAL A 466 13.37 21.63 4.77
N LEU A 467 12.97 20.72 5.64
CA LEU A 467 13.31 20.77 7.06
C LEU A 467 14.56 19.93 7.35
N ASP A 468 15.69 20.59 7.62
CA ASP A 468 16.91 19.89 8.00
C ASP A 468 16.89 19.48 9.48
N GLY A 469 17.28 18.23 9.75
CA GLY A 469 17.36 17.66 11.10
C GLY A 469 16.03 17.43 11.83
N VAL A 470 14.87 17.74 11.22
CA VAL A 470 13.54 17.52 11.80
C VAL A 470 12.96 16.22 11.27
N GLU A 471 12.46 15.37 12.16
CA GLU A 471 11.79 14.14 11.72
C GLU A 471 10.36 14.44 11.28
N VAL A 472 10.09 14.33 9.98
CA VAL A 472 8.72 14.40 9.43
C VAL A 472 8.16 12.99 9.23
N ARG A 473 6.99 12.73 9.81
CA ARG A 473 6.21 11.52 9.57
C ARG A 473 4.85 11.87 9.00
N TYR A 474 4.32 10.97 8.21
CA TYR A 474 2.96 10.99 7.68
C TYR A 474 2.13 9.90 8.35
N SER A 475 0.89 10.23 8.69
CA SER A 475 -0.11 9.23 9.04
C SER A 475 -1.49 9.64 8.53
N THR A 476 -2.47 8.74 8.60
CA THR A 476 -3.87 9.05 8.35
C THR A 476 -4.75 8.61 9.51
N THR A 477 -5.88 9.29 9.71
CA THR A 477 -6.95 8.75 10.56
C THR A 477 -7.51 7.46 9.95
N THR A 478 -7.86 6.50 10.80
CA THR A 478 -8.46 5.23 10.40
C THR A 478 -9.63 4.90 11.32
N ARG A 479 -10.70 4.33 10.75
CA ARG A 479 -11.85 3.81 11.50
C ARG A 479 -11.68 2.34 11.89
N SER A 480 -10.53 1.72 11.56
CA SER A 480 -10.22 0.34 11.94
C SER A 480 -9.83 0.26 13.42
N PRO A 481 -10.61 -0.41 14.29
CA PRO A 481 -10.28 -0.53 15.70
C PRO A 481 -9.09 -1.49 15.86
N VAL A 482 -7.91 -0.95 16.09
CA VAL A 482 -6.71 -1.69 16.48
C VAL A 482 -6.50 -1.53 17.99
N LEU A 483 -6.23 -2.63 18.69
CA LEU A 483 -5.79 -2.54 20.08
C LEU A 483 -4.34 -2.08 20.11
N ALA A 484 -4.08 -0.93 20.73
CA ALA A 484 -2.72 -0.52 21.06
C ALA A 484 -2.23 -1.40 22.23
N VAL A 485 -1.12 -2.10 22.04
CA VAL A 485 -0.44 -2.86 23.10
C VAL A 485 0.94 -2.25 23.27
N ASP A 486 1.23 -1.77 24.47
CA ASP A 486 2.58 -1.32 24.84
C ASP A 486 3.42 -2.56 25.20
N ASP A 487 4.48 -2.84 24.44
CA ASP A 487 5.37 -3.98 24.67
C ASP A 487 6.61 -3.57 25.51
N PRO A 488 6.82 -4.16 26.71
CA PRO A 488 8.03 -3.95 27.52
C PRO A 488 9.28 -4.70 27.01
N GLY A 489 9.19 -5.43 25.89
CA GLY A 489 10.23 -6.32 25.36
C GLY A 489 11.37 -5.70 24.54
N THR A 490 11.39 -4.38 24.30
CA THR A 490 12.58 -3.73 23.72
C THR A 490 13.67 -3.52 24.78
N PRO A 491 14.96 -3.77 24.46
CA PRO A 491 16.06 -3.52 25.38
C PRO A 491 16.40 -2.02 25.49
N PHE A 492 15.43 -1.18 25.85
CA PHE A 492 15.69 0.18 26.31
C PHE A 492 14.62 0.55 27.34
N ALA A 493 15.02 0.51 28.61
CA ALA A 493 14.16 0.85 29.74
C ALA A 493 13.83 2.36 29.77
N PRO A 494 12.63 2.74 30.23
CA PRO A 494 12.24 4.14 30.43
C PRO A 494 12.92 4.69 31.70
N GLY A 495 13.51 5.88 31.57
CA GLY A 495 14.04 6.70 32.67
C GLY A 495 13.63 8.15 32.48
#